data_AF-A0A8T3P8R5-F1
#
_entry.id   AF-A0A8T3P8R5-F1
#
_cell.length_a   1.000
_cell.length_b   1.000
_cell.length_c   1.000
_cell.angle_alpha   90.00
_cell.angle_beta   90.00
_cell.angle_gamma   90.00
#
_symmetry.space_group_name_H-M   'P 1'
#
loop_
_entity.id
_entity.type
_entity.pdbx_description
1 polymer ?
#
loop_
_entity_poly.entity_id
_entity_poly.type
_entity_poly.pdbx_seq_one_letter_code
_entity_poly.pdbx_strand_id
1 'polypeptide(L)'
;EERYVAQANSHLDDEGHFVDERVPARHRDQFPEARPNQIEFMDVSPKQVVSVATALIPFLEHDDANRALMGSNMQRQAVPLLEPDAPIVGTGMEARAARDSGQVLVAKRAGSVLSVTAERIQIETDEGELDEYPLRKFVRSNQGTCINQRPIVDVGDRVIADQPLADSSSTDKGELALGRNILVAFMSWEGGNYEDAIVISDRLVREDLFTSIHIEKHELESRDTKLGPEEITRDIPNVGEESLKDLDEDGIVYIGAEVQPGDILVGKITPKGETELTAEERLLRAIFGEKAREVKDSSLRLPHGERGKIVDVKPFSREDGDELMPGVNRLIRVSVAAKRKISVGDKMAGRHGNKGVVAKILPQEDMPFLPDGTPVDIVLNPLGVPSRMNIGQILETHLGWALHEQSKTAIDGAVKAATAVFDGATEEQIRGELELAGLPLTGKTELRDGRTGDTFDREVTVGYIYMLKLHHLVEDKIHARSTGPYSLITQQPLGGKAQFGGQRFGEMEVWALEAYGAANILQELLTVKSDDVMGRVQTYEAIVKGEDIQPPGVPESFKVLIKELQSLGLNVEILNENEEEIHFAEDVSAYPLPDLGGINLAGFED
;
A
#
# COMPACT_ATOMS: atom_id res chain seq x y z
N GLU A 1 -39.14 16.28 8.69
CA GLU A 1 -39.16 17.60 9.35
C GLU A 1 -40.31 18.42 8.75
N GLU A 2 -41.22 18.99 9.54
CA GLU A 2 -42.38 19.79 9.06
C GLU A 2 -42.07 21.27 8.79
N ARG A 3 -40.79 21.65 8.83
CA ARG A 3 -40.35 23.04 8.72
C ARG A 3 -39.70 23.28 7.38
N TYR A 4 -39.79 24.52 6.89
CA TYR A 4 -39.08 24.95 5.69
C TYR A 4 -37.65 25.36 6.05
N VAL A 5 -36.67 24.68 5.43
CA VAL A 5 -35.24 24.95 5.61
C VAL A 5 -34.65 25.42 4.29
N ALA A 6 -34.12 26.65 4.25
CA ALA A 6 -33.45 27.21 3.07
C ALA A 6 -32.03 26.65 2.91
N GLN A 7 -31.55 26.59 1.66
CA GLN A 7 -30.19 26.16 1.33
C GLN A 7 -29.16 27.23 1.77
N ALA A 8 -27.96 26.80 2.18
CA ALA A 8 -26.92 27.68 2.72
C ALA A 8 -26.40 28.73 1.73
N ASN A 9 -26.51 28.51 0.42
CA ASN A 9 -26.06 29.42 -0.64
C ASN A 9 -27.17 30.34 -1.16
N SER A 10 -28.30 30.44 -0.45
CA SER A 10 -29.36 31.38 -0.80
C SER A 10 -28.85 32.83 -0.70
N HIS A 11 -29.18 33.69 -1.67
CA HIS A 11 -28.71 35.06 -1.68
C HIS A 11 -29.36 35.89 -0.56
N LEU A 12 -28.51 36.49 0.27
CA LEU A 12 -28.91 37.38 1.36
C LEU A 12 -28.36 38.79 1.10
N ASP A 13 -29.06 39.81 1.61
CA ASP A 13 -28.54 41.17 1.69
C ASP A 13 -27.67 41.37 2.95
N ASP A 14 -27.07 42.55 3.08
CA ASP A 14 -26.20 42.91 4.22
C ASP A 14 -26.96 42.90 5.58
N GLU A 15 -28.29 42.97 5.55
CA GLU A 15 -29.15 42.92 6.75
C GLU A 15 -29.63 41.49 7.07
N GLY A 16 -29.27 40.50 6.24
CA GLY A 16 -29.61 39.09 6.40
C GLY A 16 -30.99 38.69 5.88
N HIS A 17 -31.63 39.51 5.04
CA HIS A 17 -32.87 39.16 4.38
C HIS A 17 -32.62 38.47 3.03
N PHE A 18 -33.52 37.57 2.64
CA PHE A 18 -33.48 36.94 1.32
C PHE A 18 -33.75 37.98 0.22
N VAL A 19 -32.84 38.04 -0.77
CA VAL A 19 -32.96 38.93 -1.93
C VAL A 19 -34.03 38.44 -2.90
N ASP A 20 -34.13 37.12 -3.07
CA ASP A 20 -35.02 36.48 -4.03
C ASP A 20 -36.45 36.34 -3.47
N GLU A 21 -37.47 36.63 -4.30
CA GLU A 21 -38.88 36.47 -3.91
C GLU A 21 -39.28 35.00 -3.66
N ARG A 22 -38.49 34.07 -4.20
CA ARG A 22 -38.65 32.63 -4.09
C ARG A 22 -37.32 31.99 -3.77
N VAL A 23 -37.25 31.31 -2.64
CA VAL A 23 -36.04 30.69 -2.11
C VAL A 23 -36.19 29.17 -2.20
N PRO A 24 -35.22 28.46 -2.81
CA PRO A 24 -35.18 27.01 -2.77
C PRO A 24 -35.11 26.51 -1.32
N ALA A 25 -36.06 25.67 -0.93
CA ALA A 25 -36.15 25.15 0.42
C ALA A 25 -36.42 23.65 0.44
N ARG A 26 -36.05 22.99 1.53
CA ARG A 26 -36.42 21.62 1.85
C ARG A 26 -37.59 21.64 2.82
N HIS A 27 -38.64 20.89 2.50
CA HIS A 27 -39.78 20.67 3.38
C HIS A 27 -40.22 19.21 3.28
N ARG A 28 -40.06 18.46 4.38
CA ARG A 28 -40.18 16.99 4.40
C ARG A 28 -39.29 16.36 3.31
N ASP A 29 -39.85 15.57 2.41
CA ASP A 29 -39.15 14.91 1.31
C ASP A 29 -39.28 15.68 -0.02
N GLN A 30 -39.71 16.95 0.04
CA GLN A 30 -39.92 17.80 -1.12
C GLN A 30 -38.93 18.97 -1.12
N PHE A 31 -38.63 19.46 -2.33
CA PHE A 31 -37.76 20.61 -2.59
C PHE A 31 -38.56 21.77 -3.22
N PRO A 32 -39.52 22.38 -2.48
CA PRO A 32 -40.30 23.49 -3.01
C PRO A 32 -39.50 24.80 -3.05
N GLU A 33 -39.91 25.71 -3.93
CA GLU A 33 -39.60 27.13 -3.80
C GLU A 33 -40.60 27.77 -2.82
N ALA A 34 -40.10 28.29 -1.70
CA ALA A 34 -40.92 28.94 -0.68
C ALA A 34 -40.67 30.46 -0.67
N ARG A 35 -41.66 31.22 -0.21
CA ARG A 35 -41.47 32.67 -0.01
C ARG A 35 -40.56 32.91 1.20
N PRO A 36 -39.77 34.00 1.24
CA PRO A 36 -38.91 34.34 2.39
C PRO A 36 -39.60 34.27 3.75
N ASN A 37 -40.88 34.67 3.82
CA ASN A 37 -41.67 34.66 5.07
C ASN A 37 -42.14 33.27 5.53
N GLN A 38 -41.98 32.23 4.70
CA GLN A 38 -42.29 30.84 5.03
C GLN A 38 -41.07 30.07 5.50
N ILE A 39 -39.86 30.60 5.28
CA ILE A 39 -38.61 29.98 5.70
C ILE A 39 -38.47 30.12 7.22
N GLU A 40 -38.27 29.00 7.91
CA GLU A 40 -38.09 28.97 9.37
C GLU A 40 -36.62 28.79 9.77
N PHE A 41 -35.86 28.05 8.97
CA PHE A 41 -34.45 27.74 9.21
C PHE A 41 -33.64 27.87 7.92
N MET A 42 -32.33 27.97 8.04
CA MET A 42 -31.39 27.94 6.93
C MET A 42 -30.22 27.03 7.32
N ASP A 43 -29.69 26.32 6.34
CA ASP A 43 -28.48 25.51 6.49
C ASP A 43 -27.28 26.38 6.92
N VAL A 44 -26.43 25.85 7.81
CA VAL A 44 -25.34 26.64 8.45
C VAL A 44 -24.18 26.88 7.48
N SER A 45 -23.85 25.89 6.67
CA SER A 45 -22.75 25.97 5.70
C SER A 45 -23.00 25.02 4.54
N PRO A 46 -22.61 25.37 3.31
CA PRO A 46 -22.77 24.48 2.15
C PRO A 46 -22.11 23.10 2.35
N LYS A 47 -21.00 23.05 3.08
CA LYS A 47 -20.29 21.79 3.37
C LYS A 47 -20.91 20.91 4.45
N GLN A 48 -22.01 21.32 5.11
CA GLN A 48 -22.60 20.54 6.21
C GLN A 48 -23.15 19.17 5.74
N VAL A 49 -23.44 19.04 4.45
CA VAL A 49 -24.03 17.83 3.85
C VAL A 49 -23.00 16.75 3.50
N VAL A 50 -21.70 17.07 3.58
CA VAL A 50 -20.60 16.15 3.19
C VAL A 50 -19.74 15.75 4.39
N SER A 51 -19.09 14.58 4.27
CA SER A 51 -18.11 14.11 5.27
C SER A 51 -16.81 14.92 5.22
N VAL A 52 -15.97 14.83 6.26
CA VAL A 52 -14.65 15.50 6.29
C VAL A 52 -13.78 15.09 5.10
N ALA A 53 -13.75 13.81 4.74
CA ALA A 53 -12.95 13.33 3.60
C ALA A 53 -13.45 13.86 2.25
N THR A 54 -14.77 14.00 2.12
CA THR A 54 -15.40 14.56 0.92
C THR A 54 -15.23 16.08 0.86
N ALA A 55 -15.21 16.74 2.02
CA ALA A 55 -14.98 18.18 2.15
C ALA A 55 -13.55 18.61 1.78
N LEU A 56 -12.61 17.67 1.61
CA LEU A 56 -11.22 17.92 1.16
C LEU A 56 -11.07 17.89 -0.38
N ILE A 57 -12.15 17.62 -1.11
CA ILE A 57 -12.15 17.58 -2.58
C ILE A 57 -12.52 18.99 -3.08
N PRO A 58 -11.59 19.73 -3.72
CA PRO A 58 -11.91 21.01 -4.35
C PRO A 58 -12.85 20.76 -5.55
N PHE A 59 -13.66 21.76 -5.93
CA PHE A 59 -14.56 21.66 -7.09
C PHE A 59 -15.49 20.42 -7.09
N LEU A 60 -15.90 19.96 -5.91
CA LEU A 60 -16.72 18.76 -5.75
C LEU A 60 -18.03 18.86 -6.54
N GLU A 61 -18.59 20.07 -6.63
CA GLU A 61 -19.80 20.39 -7.39
C GLU A 61 -19.69 20.11 -8.90
N HIS A 62 -18.47 19.92 -9.41
CA HIS A 62 -18.18 19.60 -10.81
C HIS A 62 -17.83 18.11 -11.05
N ASP A 63 -17.96 17.28 -10.01
CA ASP A 63 -17.70 15.84 -10.09
C ASP A 63 -18.99 15.01 -9.93
N ASP A 64 -19.12 13.96 -10.74
CA ASP A 64 -20.15 12.94 -10.53
C ASP A 64 -20.01 12.26 -9.16
N ALA A 65 -21.14 11.96 -8.54
CA ALA A 65 -21.20 11.39 -7.19
C ALA A 65 -20.40 10.08 -7.05
N ASN A 66 -20.36 9.23 -8.08
CA ASN A 66 -19.57 7.99 -8.03
C ASN A 66 -18.07 8.28 -7.98
N ARG A 67 -17.61 9.34 -8.66
CA ARG A 67 -16.21 9.77 -8.65
C ARG A 67 -15.85 10.45 -7.35
N ALA A 68 -16.71 11.31 -6.83
CA ALA A 68 -16.59 11.90 -5.50
C ALA A 68 -16.46 10.84 -4.39
N LEU A 69 -17.28 9.78 -4.44
CA LEU A 69 -17.19 8.64 -3.53
C LEU A 69 -15.82 7.94 -3.63
N MET A 70 -15.37 7.64 -4.85
CA MET A 70 -14.07 7.02 -5.06
C MET A 70 -12.92 7.94 -4.59
N GLY A 71 -12.98 9.24 -4.87
CA GLY A 71 -12.02 10.24 -4.42
C GLY A 71 -11.90 10.29 -2.90
N SER A 72 -13.04 10.38 -2.21
CA SER A 72 -13.10 10.35 -0.74
C SER A 72 -12.50 9.06 -0.16
N ASN A 73 -12.75 7.92 -0.81
CA ASN A 73 -12.22 6.63 -0.38
C ASN A 73 -10.72 6.47 -0.63
N MET A 74 -10.22 6.96 -1.77
CA MET A 74 -8.81 6.84 -2.15
C MET A 74 -7.92 7.78 -1.35
N GLN A 75 -8.39 8.95 -0.93
CA GLN A 75 -7.66 9.83 -0.01
C GLN A 75 -7.26 9.10 1.28
N ARG A 76 -8.15 8.27 1.85
CA ARG A 76 -7.86 7.45 3.04
C ARG A 76 -6.85 6.33 2.81
N GLN A 77 -6.54 6.04 1.55
CA GLN A 77 -5.61 5.00 1.14
C GLN A 77 -4.24 5.55 0.76
N ALA A 78 -4.05 6.88 0.81
CA ALA A 78 -2.79 7.54 0.52
C ALA A 78 -1.71 7.11 1.52
N VAL A 79 -0.51 6.84 1.01
CA VAL A 79 0.65 6.50 1.85
C VAL A 79 1.37 7.79 2.22
N PRO A 80 1.78 7.96 3.50
CA PRO A 80 2.63 9.06 3.89
C PRO A 80 3.95 9.05 3.11
N LEU A 81 4.24 10.17 2.46
CA LEU A 81 5.47 10.36 1.69
C LEU A 81 6.61 10.76 2.63
N LEU A 82 7.85 10.56 2.18
CA LEU A 82 9.05 11.01 2.89
C LEU A 82 9.00 12.52 3.15
N GLU A 83 8.60 13.25 2.11
CA GLU A 83 8.35 14.67 2.13
C GLU A 83 6.98 14.89 1.49
N PRO A 84 5.92 15.09 2.29
CA PRO A 84 4.62 15.50 1.78
C PRO A 84 4.62 17.00 1.46
N ASP A 85 3.69 17.45 0.63
CA ASP A 85 3.49 18.85 0.28
C ASP A 85 2.01 19.20 0.43
N ALA A 86 1.69 20.32 1.06
CA ALA A 86 0.30 20.73 1.22
C ALA A 86 -0.31 21.15 -0.13
N PRO A 87 -1.59 20.87 -0.38
CA PRO A 87 -2.20 21.16 -1.67
C PRO A 87 -2.22 22.67 -1.96
N ILE A 88 -1.80 23.07 -3.16
CA ILE A 88 -1.89 24.47 -3.62
C ILE A 88 -3.36 24.88 -3.78
N VAL A 89 -4.19 23.95 -4.26
CA VAL A 89 -5.64 24.09 -4.36
C VAL A 89 -6.28 23.27 -3.24
N GLY A 90 -6.59 23.90 -2.12
CA GLY A 90 -7.25 23.27 -0.96
C GLY A 90 -8.74 23.62 -0.87
N THR A 91 -9.38 23.21 0.22
CA THR A 91 -10.76 23.61 0.56
C THR A 91 -10.86 24.41 1.87
N GLY A 92 -9.73 24.55 2.58
CA GLY A 92 -9.66 25.11 3.93
C GLY A 92 -10.04 24.11 5.03
N MET A 93 -10.37 22.86 4.67
CA MET A 93 -10.62 21.79 5.64
C MET A 93 -9.32 21.12 6.11
N GLU A 94 -8.23 21.29 5.36
CA GLU A 94 -6.93 20.63 5.56
C GLU A 94 -6.35 20.92 6.96
N ALA A 95 -6.29 22.19 7.37
CA ALA A 95 -5.76 22.60 8.67
C ALA A 95 -6.54 22.00 9.84
N ARG A 96 -7.88 21.98 9.72
CA ARG A 96 -8.75 21.42 10.76
C ARG A 96 -8.66 19.90 10.80
N ALA A 97 -8.65 19.24 9.64
CA ALA A 97 -8.50 17.79 9.55
C ALA A 97 -7.16 17.32 10.14
N ALA A 98 -6.07 18.05 9.88
CA ALA A 98 -4.76 17.75 10.44
C ALA A 98 -4.72 17.95 11.97
N ARG A 99 -5.26 19.06 12.46
CA ARG A 99 -5.33 19.37 13.90
C ARG A 99 -6.19 18.38 14.68
N ASP A 100 -7.43 18.17 14.23
CA ASP A 100 -8.41 17.34 14.92
C ASP A 100 -8.04 15.83 14.86
N SER A 101 -7.09 15.45 13.99
CA SER A 101 -6.55 14.07 13.94
C SER A 101 -5.70 13.69 15.17
N GLY A 102 -5.19 14.68 15.91
CA GLY A 102 -4.23 14.47 17.01
C GLY A 102 -2.84 14.00 16.59
N GLN A 103 -2.52 14.02 15.29
CA GLN A 103 -1.18 13.69 14.78
C GLN A 103 -0.25 14.91 14.76
N VAL A 104 -0.80 16.10 14.53
CA VAL A 104 -0.06 17.37 14.64
C VAL A 104 0.08 17.71 16.12
N LEU A 105 1.30 18.07 16.52
CA LEU A 105 1.55 18.54 17.87
C LEU A 105 1.19 20.02 17.96
N VAL A 106 0.35 20.42 18.91
CA VAL A 106 -0.06 21.82 19.11
C VAL A 106 0.37 22.37 20.46
N ALA A 107 0.61 23.67 20.54
CA ALA A 107 0.95 24.36 21.76
C ALA A 107 -0.24 24.39 22.73
N LYS A 108 -0.03 23.95 23.97
CA LYS A 108 -1.08 24.01 25.02
C LYS A 108 -1.31 25.44 25.50
N ARG A 109 -0.23 26.23 25.57
CA ARG A 109 -0.21 27.58 26.11
C ARG A 109 0.64 28.48 25.22
N ALA A 110 0.35 29.78 25.26
CA ALA A 110 1.17 30.78 24.61
C ALA A 110 2.53 30.91 25.32
N GLY A 111 3.57 31.16 24.55
CA GLY A 111 4.93 31.20 25.06
C GLY A 111 5.97 31.42 23.97
N SER A 112 7.24 31.37 24.36
CA SER A 112 8.39 31.50 23.48
C SER A 112 9.15 30.18 23.39
N VAL A 113 9.53 29.79 22.18
CA VAL A 113 10.25 28.53 21.94
C VAL A 113 11.69 28.67 22.44
N LEU A 114 12.05 27.88 23.46
CA LEU A 114 13.39 27.88 24.04
C LEU A 114 14.36 26.94 23.33
N SER A 115 13.87 25.76 22.94
CA SER A 115 14.71 24.71 22.36
C SER A 115 13.90 23.84 21.41
N VAL A 116 14.48 23.56 20.26
CA VAL A 116 13.90 22.68 19.23
C VAL A 116 14.96 21.64 18.86
N THR A 117 14.64 20.37 19.05
CA THR A 117 15.43 19.24 18.55
C THR A 117 14.56 18.33 17.70
N ALA A 118 15.19 17.37 17.03
CA ALA A 118 14.45 16.35 16.29
C ALA A 118 13.62 15.42 17.18
N GLU A 119 13.83 15.43 18.50
CA GLU A 119 13.18 14.53 19.47
C GLU A 119 12.20 15.25 20.40
N ARG A 120 12.37 16.55 20.63
CA ARG A 120 11.50 17.33 21.53
C ARG A 120 11.50 18.81 21.23
N ILE A 121 10.42 19.47 21.63
CA ILE A 121 10.25 20.94 21.60
C ILE A 121 10.02 21.41 23.04
N GLN A 122 10.66 22.51 23.43
CA GLN A 122 10.50 23.12 24.75
C GLN A 122 10.06 24.58 24.59
N ILE A 123 8.98 24.96 25.29
CA ILE A 123 8.39 26.30 25.27
C ILE A 123 8.38 26.85 26.69
N GLU A 124 8.91 28.06 26.86
CA GLU A 124 8.71 28.87 28.05
C GLU A 124 7.38 29.59 27.92
N THR A 125 6.44 29.28 28.81
CA THR A 125 5.13 29.92 28.83
C THR A 125 5.23 31.34 29.35
N ASP A 126 4.22 32.14 29.08
CA ASP A 126 4.14 33.52 29.60
C ASP A 126 4.10 33.62 31.12
N GLU A 127 3.76 32.51 31.77
CA GLU A 127 3.72 32.35 33.22
C GLU A 127 5.08 31.93 33.80
N GLY A 128 6.10 31.72 32.94
CA GLY A 128 7.45 31.30 33.33
C GLY A 128 7.59 29.80 33.59
N GLU A 129 6.63 28.99 33.15
CA GLU A 129 6.70 27.52 33.24
C GLU A 129 7.28 26.92 31.94
N LEU A 130 7.85 25.71 32.05
CA LEU A 130 8.41 24.99 30.91
C LEU A 130 7.44 23.89 30.44
N ASP A 131 6.92 24.03 29.23
CA ASP A 131 6.17 22.97 28.55
C ASP A 131 7.12 22.17 27.64
N GLU A 132 7.25 20.87 27.88
CA GLU A 132 8.03 19.95 27.05
C GLU A 132 7.12 19.04 26.22
N TYR A 133 7.45 18.92 24.94
CA TYR A 133 6.69 18.15 23.96
C TYR A 133 7.61 17.14 23.25
N PRO A 134 7.53 15.84 23.59
CA PRO A 134 8.29 14.80 22.91
C PRO A 134 7.68 14.48 21.53
N LEU A 135 8.55 14.27 20.54
CA LEU A 135 8.19 13.95 19.16
C LEU A 135 8.27 12.45 18.90
N ARG A 136 7.32 11.92 18.12
CA ARG A 136 7.33 10.53 17.66
C ARG A 136 8.23 10.38 16.44
N LYS A 137 9.27 9.54 16.52
CA LYS A 137 10.24 9.34 15.43
C LYS A 137 10.18 7.92 14.89
N PHE A 138 9.97 7.79 13.59
CA PHE A 138 9.98 6.53 12.84
C PHE A 138 9.17 5.40 13.49
N VAL A 139 7.96 5.71 13.97
CA VAL A 139 7.09 4.74 14.62
C VAL A 139 6.26 4.00 13.56
N ARG A 140 6.19 2.68 13.66
CA ARG A 140 5.35 1.85 12.80
C ARG A 140 3.86 2.14 13.03
N SER A 141 3.10 2.35 11.95
CA SER A 141 1.64 2.40 11.98
C SER A 141 1.00 1.00 11.92
N ASN A 142 -0.31 0.91 12.11
CA ASN A 142 -1.02 -0.37 12.02
C ASN A 142 -0.93 -0.99 10.61
N GLN A 143 -0.90 -0.16 9.56
CA GLN A 143 -0.79 -0.58 8.17
C GLN A 143 0.67 -0.72 7.69
N GLY A 144 1.65 -0.69 8.58
CA GLY A 144 3.07 -0.80 8.22
C GLY A 144 3.66 0.47 7.59
N THR A 145 2.95 1.60 7.61
CA THR A 145 3.50 2.90 7.19
C THR A 145 4.30 3.56 8.33
N CYS A 146 5.00 4.64 8.03
CA CYS A 146 5.81 5.38 8.99
C CYS A 146 5.08 6.59 9.58
N ILE A 147 5.08 6.72 10.92
CA ILE A 147 4.69 7.92 11.67
C ILE A 147 5.97 8.62 12.14
N ASN A 148 6.23 9.82 11.62
CA ASN A 148 7.41 10.60 11.93
C ASN A 148 7.03 12.08 12.08
N GLN A 149 7.19 12.60 13.29
CA GLN A 149 6.96 13.99 13.60
C GLN A 149 8.22 14.84 13.36
N ARG A 150 8.01 16.05 12.85
CA ARG A 150 9.05 17.02 12.51
C ARG A 150 8.67 18.40 13.05
N PRO A 151 9.56 19.07 13.81
CA PRO A 151 9.27 20.43 14.29
C PRO A 151 9.11 21.39 13.11
N ILE A 152 8.21 22.37 13.25
CA ILE A 152 8.00 23.44 12.26
C ILE A 152 8.30 24.84 12.81
N VAL A 153 8.53 24.95 14.11
CA VAL A 153 8.89 26.20 14.79
C VAL A 153 10.40 26.26 15.00
N ASP A 154 10.94 27.47 15.01
CA ASP A 154 12.34 27.75 15.29
C ASP A 154 12.55 28.30 16.71
N VAL A 155 13.79 28.21 17.19
CA VAL A 155 14.16 28.77 18.51
C VAL A 155 14.00 30.28 18.49
N GLY A 156 13.29 30.81 19.48
CA GLY A 156 12.95 32.23 19.59
C GLY A 156 11.58 32.59 19.03
N ASP A 157 10.91 31.67 18.33
CA ASP A 157 9.56 31.91 17.83
C ASP A 157 8.57 32.11 18.97
N ARG A 158 7.62 33.02 18.74
CA ARG A 158 6.50 33.27 19.62
C ARG A 158 5.31 32.43 19.15
N VAL A 159 4.77 31.60 20.03
CA VAL A 159 3.65 30.72 19.71
C VAL A 159 2.42 31.08 20.54
N ILE A 160 1.24 30.92 19.96
CA ILE A 160 -0.05 31.06 20.65
C ILE A 160 -0.62 29.68 21.00
N ALA A 161 -1.57 29.64 21.93
CA ALA A 161 -2.31 28.42 22.23
C ALA A 161 -2.98 27.85 20.97
N ASP A 162 -2.95 26.53 20.85
CA ASP A 162 -3.41 25.74 19.72
C ASP A 162 -2.67 25.98 18.39
N GLN A 163 -1.52 26.65 18.40
CA GLN A 163 -0.66 26.75 17.21
C GLN A 163 0.07 25.41 16.96
N PRO A 164 0.12 24.90 15.71
CA PRO A 164 0.96 23.76 15.35
C PRO A 164 2.44 24.01 15.67
N LEU A 165 3.07 23.04 16.32
CA LEU A 165 4.49 23.03 16.71
C LEU A 165 5.31 22.03 15.92
N ALA A 166 4.69 20.89 15.57
CA ALA A 166 5.32 19.84 14.77
C ALA A 166 4.31 19.17 13.86
N ASP A 167 4.71 18.97 12.61
CA ASP A 167 4.01 18.15 11.64
C ASP A 167 4.24 16.67 11.86
N SER A 168 3.38 15.84 11.28
CA SER A 168 3.50 14.38 11.17
C SER A 168 3.77 13.95 9.71
N SER A 169 3.69 12.66 9.41
CA SER A 169 4.09 12.10 8.11
C SER A 169 3.23 12.55 6.92
N SER A 170 2.01 13.01 7.15
CA SER A 170 1.09 13.49 6.10
C SER A 170 0.55 14.88 6.43
N THR A 171 1.40 15.72 7.01
CA THR A 171 1.09 17.14 7.22
C THR A 171 2.26 18.01 6.82
N ASP A 172 1.94 19.23 6.39
CA ASP A 172 2.89 20.28 6.03
C ASP A 172 2.36 21.63 6.53
N LYS A 173 3.13 22.28 7.40
CA LYS A 173 2.82 23.53 8.11
C LYS A 173 1.46 23.50 8.81
N GLY A 174 1.10 22.38 9.41
CA GLY A 174 -0.17 22.19 10.10
C GLY A 174 -1.38 21.93 9.19
N GLU A 175 -1.18 21.80 7.88
CA GLU A 175 -2.21 21.39 6.92
C GLU A 175 -2.07 19.91 6.56
N LEU A 176 -3.18 19.26 6.21
CA LEU A 176 -3.16 17.87 5.74
C LEU A 176 -2.51 17.78 4.35
N ALA A 177 -1.45 16.99 4.25
CA ALA A 177 -0.63 16.82 3.06
C ALA A 177 -0.50 15.31 2.73
N LEU A 178 -1.48 14.79 1.97
CA LEU A 178 -1.57 13.37 1.61
C LEU A 178 -0.71 12.98 0.40
N GLY A 179 -0.20 13.95 -0.35
CA GLY A 179 0.49 13.79 -1.63
C GLY A 179 1.38 14.96 -1.99
N ARG A 180 1.48 15.23 -3.31
CA ARG A 180 2.30 16.31 -3.89
C ARG A 180 1.54 17.03 -5.00
N ASN A 181 1.83 18.32 -5.17
CA ASN A 181 1.41 19.09 -6.34
C ASN A 181 2.37 18.79 -7.51
N ILE A 182 1.85 18.35 -8.65
CA ILE A 182 2.66 17.83 -9.76
C ILE A 182 2.21 18.45 -11.08
N LEU A 183 3.18 18.78 -11.95
CA LEU A 183 2.92 19.33 -13.28
C LEU A 183 2.40 18.23 -14.21
N VAL A 184 1.16 18.36 -14.65
CA VAL A 184 0.47 17.37 -15.49
C VAL A 184 0.15 17.92 -16.87
N ALA A 185 0.18 17.06 -17.88
CA ALA A 185 -0.40 17.32 -19.20
C ALA A 185 -1.52 16.32 -19.51
N PHE A 186 -2.64 16.83 -20.04
CA PHE A 186 -3.76 16.00 -20.51
C PHE A 186 -3.65 15.73 -22.02
N MET A 187 -2.91 14.69 -22.39
CA MET A 187 -2.74 14.26 -23.78
C MET A 187 -2.53 12.75 -23.86
N SER A 188 -2.76 12.16 -25.04
CA SER A 188 -2.39 10.76 -25.28
C SER A 188 -0.89 10.65 -25.57
N TRP A 189 -0.23 9.66 -24.99
CA TRP A 189 1.21 9.45 -25.14
C TRP A 189 1.52 8.04 -25.64
N GLU A 190 1.51 7.84 -26.95
CA GLU A 190 1.89 6.57 -27.64
C GLU A 190 1.28 5.28 -27.02
N GLY A 191 0.08 5.37 -26.44
CA GLY A 191 -0.55 4.26 -25.73
C GLY A 191 0.02 3.94 -24.34
N GLY A 192 1.07 4.63 -23.90
CA GLY A 192 1.64 4.50 -22.54
C GLY A 192 0.67 4.92 -21.43
N ASN A 193 -0.30 5.78 -21.75
CA ASN A 193 -1.42 6.13 -20.87
C ASN A 193 -2.77 5.63 -21.40
N TYR A 194 -2.78 4.48 -22.08
CA TYR A 194 -4.03 3.85 -22.53
C TYR A 194 -4.96 3.53 -21.35
N GLU A 195 -6.27 3.74 -21.54
CA GLU A 195 -7.28 3.70 -20.47
C GLU A 195 -6.90 4.60 -19.28
N ASP A 196 -6.58 3.98 -18.14
CA ASP A 196 -6.25 4.63 -16.86
C ASP A 196 -4.77 4.48 -16.51
N ALA A 197 -3.93 4.04 -17.46
CA ALA A 197 -2.49 4.01 -17.26
C ALA A 197 -1.93 5.43 -17.11
N ILE A 198 -0.90 5.56 -16.28
CA ILE A 198 -0.22 6.83 -16.01
C ILE A 198 1.23 6.71 -16.50
N VAL A 199 1.68 7.71 -17.25
CA VAL A 199 3.09 7.89 -17.61
C VAL A 199 3.67 8.95 -16.69
N ILE A 200 4.81 8.65 -16.07
CA ILE A 200 5.49 9.56 -15.17
C ILE A 200 6.94 9.82 -15.60
N SER A 201 7.47 10.97 -15.23
CA SER A 201 8.89 11.31 -15.39
C SER A 201 9.76 10.59 -14.35
N ASP A 202 10.97 10.19 -14.74
CA ASP A 202 12.00 9.66 -13.85
C ASP A 202 12.46 10.70 -12.80
N ARG A 203 12.25 11.99 -13.06
CA ARG A 203 12.41 13.08 -12.08
C ARG A 203 11.71 12.76 -10.76
N LEU A 204 10.47 12.25 -10.83
CA LEU A 204 9.67 11.90 -9.65
C LEU A 204 10.32 10.79 -8.80
N VAL A 205 11.11 9.92 -9.43
CA VAL A 205 11.87 8.84 -8.78
C VAL A 205 13.22 9.33 -8.26
N ARG A 206 13.90 10.18 -9.04
CA ARG A 206 15.22 10.74 -8.74
C ARG A 206 15.18 11.71 -7.56
N GLU A 207 14.17 12.58 -7.52
CA GLU A 207 13.94 13.56 -6.46
C GLU A 207 13.16 12.99 -5.26
N ASP A 208 12.88 11.68 -5.25
CA ASP A 208 12.17 10.99 -4.15
C ASP A 208 10.78 11.58 -3.80
N LEU A 209 10.11 12.23 -4.76
CA LEU A 209 8.86 12.97 -4.52
C LEU A 209 7.71 12.08 -4.06
N PHE A 210 7.64 10.84 -4.59
CA PHE A 210 6.65 9.83 -4.20
C PHE A 210 7.27 8.63 -3.47
N THR A 211 8.36 8.87 -2.75
CA THR A 211 9.02 7.84 -1.94
C THR A 211 8.37 7.74 -0.56
N SER A 212 8.06 6.53 -0.11
CA SER A 212 7.43 6.26 1.19
C SER A 212 8.33 5.38 2.07
N ILE A 213 8.18 5.47 3.39
CA ILE A 213 8.84 4.58 4.35
C ILE A 213 7.82 3.57 4.88
N HIS A 214 8.16 2.29 4.79
CA HIS A 214 7.41 1.19 5.34
C HIS A 214 8.22 0.53 6.44
N ILE A 215 7.57 0.15 7.54
CA ILE A 215 8.22 -0.51 8.67
C ILE A 215 7.47 -1.81 8.91
N GLU A 216 8.13 -2.91 8.59
CA GLU A 216 7.62 -4.25 8.88
C GLU A 216 8.21 -4.78 10.18
N LYS A 217 7.43 -5.65 10.82
CA LYS A 217 7.74 -6.18 12.14
C LYS A 217 7.73 -7.70 12.05
N HIS A 218 8.87 -8.31 12.33
CA HIS A 218 9.02 -9.75 12.42
C HIS A 218 9.26 -10.15 13.87
N GLU A 219 8.67 -11.27 14.27
CA GLU A 219 8.77 -11.78 15.63
C GLU A 219 9.16 -13.25 15.57
N LEU A 220 10.06 -13.63 16.48
CA LEU A 220 10.43 -15.02 16.72
C LEU A 220 10.36 -15.30 18.20
N GLU A 221 9.70 -16.40 18.55
CA GLU A 221 9.63 -16.91 19.90
C GLU A 221 10.44 -18.20 20.04
N SER A 222 11.10 -18.33 21.20
CA SER A 222 11.72 -19.57 21.67
C SER A 222 10.80 -20.19 22.72
N ARG A 223 10.48 -21.47 22.51
CA ARG A 223 9.52 -22.22 23.33
C ARG A 223 10.14 -23.44 23.98
N ASP A 224 9.53 -23.88 25.08
CA ASP A 224 9.79 -25.20 25.66
C ASP A 224 9.07 -26.27 24.86
N THR A 225 9.83 -27.15 24.20
CA THR A 225 9.26 -28.33 23.53
C THR A 225 9.38 -29.57 24.41
N LYS A 226 8.68 -30.66 24.03
CA LYS A 226 8.79 -31.95 24.73
C LYS A 226 10.21 -32.55 24.65
N LEU A 227 10.98 -32.21 23.61
CA LEU A 227 12.31 -32.74 23.34
C LEU A 227 13.42 -31.89 23.96
N GLY A 228 13.09 -30.68 24.39
CA GLY A 228 14.02 -29.70 24.98
C GLY A 228 13.59 -28.27 24.68
N PRO A 229 14.22 -27.28 25.33
CA PRO A 229 13.98 -25.88 25.02
C PRO A 229 14.54 -25.53 23.63
N GLU A 230 13.82 -24.67 22.89
CA GLU A 230 14.39 -24.00 21.73
C GLU A 230 15.36 -22.91 22.19
N GLU A 231 16.49 -22.79 21.53
CA GLU A 231 17.54 -21.83 21.90
C GLU A 231 17.74 -20.80 20.79
N ILE A 232 17.87 -19.54 21.17
CA ILE A 232 18.28 -18.45 20.28
C ILE A 232 19.79 -18.36 20.36
N THR A 233 20.47 -18.57 19.24
CA THR A 233 21.94 -18.67 19.19
C THR A 233 22.48 -18.38 17.80
N ARG A 234 23.75 -17.95 17.76
CA ARG A 234 24.51 -17.78 16.52
C ARG A 234 25.04 -19.10 15.93
N ASP A 235 25.16 -20.18 16.72
CA ASP A 235 25.66 -21.48 16.23
C ASP A 235 24.54 -22.26 15.53
N ILE A 236 24.29 -21.90 14.27
CA ILE A 236 23.26 -22.51 13.43
C ILE A 236 23.89 -23.60 12.56
N PRO A 237 23.34 -24.84 12.54
CA PRO A 237 23.87 -25.93 11.74
C PRO A 237 23.80 -25.62 10.23
N ASN A 238 24.85 -26.02 9.49
CA ASN A 238 24.90 -25.94 8.02
C ASN A 238 24.78 -24.52 7.42
N VAL A 239 25.03 -23.48 8.21
CA VAL A 239 25.06 -22.08 7.75
C VAL A 239 26.50 -21.57 7.69
N GLY A 240 26.87 -20.96 6.57
CA GLY A 240 28.22 -20.40 6.37
C GLY A 240 28.45 -19.09 7.14
N GLU A 241 29.71 -18.76 7.44
CA GLU A 241 30.06 -17.53 8.19
C GLU A 241 29.56 -16.25 7.53
N GLU A 242 29.45 -16.20 6.20
CA GLU A 242 28.95 -15.04 5.47
C GLU A 242 27.50 -14.70 5.83
N SER A 243 26.64 -15.70 6.01
CA SER A 243 25.24 -15.50 6.42
C SER A 243 25.10 -15.13 7.90
N LEU A 244 26.15 -15.33 8.71
CA LEU A 244 26.19 -15.01 10.13
C LEU A 244 26.92 -13.68 10.41
N LYS A 245 27.33 -12.94 9.38
CA LYS A 245 28.15 -11.73 9.52
C LYS A 245 27.43 -10.60 10.25
N ASP A 246 26.13 -10.48 10.02
CA ASP A 246 25.27 -9.40 10.55
C ASP A 246 24.57 -9.78 11.86
N LEU A 247 24.87 -10.97 12.40
CA LEU A 247 24.38 -11.44 13.70
C LEU A 247 25.37 -11.14 14.82
N ASP A 248 24.83 -10.78 15.98
CA ASP A 248 25.56 -10.64 17.22
C ASP A 248 25.91 -11.98 17.88
N GLU A 249 26.55 -11.93 19.05
CA GLU A 249 26.95 -13.11 19.80
C GLU A 249 25.76 -13.97 20.27
N ASP A 250 24.59 -13.36 20.46
CA ASP A 250 23.34 -14.03 20.82
C ASP A 250 22.59 -14.58 19.59
N GLY A 251 23.06 -14.29 18.38
CA GLY A 251 22.42 -14.71 17.13
C GLY A 251 21.32 -13.78 16.65
N ILE A 252 21.32 -12.51 17.08
CA ILE A 252 20.33 -11.49 16.72
C ILE A 252 20.96 -10.46 15.77
N VAL A 253 20.22 -10.02 14.76
CA VAL A 253 20.72 -9.05 13.78
C VAL A 253 21.01 -7.67 14.39
N TYR A 254 22.12 -7.04 13.98
CA TYR A 254 22.47 -5.69 14.44
C TYR A 254 21.54 -4.61 13.91
N ILE A 255 21.24 -3.62 14.77
CA ILE A 255 20.56 -2.39 14.34
C ILE A 255 21.45 -1.65 13.34
N GLY A 256 20.88 -1.30 12.19
CA GLY A 256 21.55 -0.64 11.09
C GLY A 256 22.08 -1.56 10.01
N ALA A 257 21.99 -2.89 10.16
CA ALA A 257 22.29 -3.84 9.09
C ALA A 257 21.30 -3.68 7.92
N GLU A 258 21.80 -3.79 6.70
CA GLU A 258 20.97 -3.89 5.49
C GLU A 258 20.72 -5.35 5.18
N VAL A 259 19.44 -5.73 5.12
CA VAL A 259 19.00 -7.12 4.97
C VAL A 259 18.23 -7.33 3.67
N GLN A 260 18.46 -8.49 3.07
CA GLN A 260 17.85 -8.97 1.84
C GLN A 260 17.01 -10.23 2.10
N PRO A 261 16.13 -10.63 1.16
CA PRO A 261 15.37 -11.86 1.28
C PRO A 261 16.25 -13.08 1.59
N GLY A 262 15.90 -13.84 2.63
CA GLY A 262 16.63 -15.04 3.05
C GLY A 262 17.72 -14.82 4.11
N ASP A 263 18.12 -13.57 4.37
CA ASP A 263 19.04 -13.24 5.45
C ASP A 263 18.42 -13.59 6.81
N ILE A 264 19.28 -14.04 7.73
CA ILE A 264 18.86 -14.45 9.08
C ILE A 264 18.72 -13.20 9.94
N LEU A 265 17.52 -13.00 10.50
CA LEU A 265 17.24 -11.90 11.44
C LEU A 265 17.47 -12.34 12.88
N VAL A 266 17.08 -13.57 13.20
CA VAL A 266 17.25 -14.17 14.53
C VAL A 266 17.55 -15.66 14.36
N GLY A 267 18.72 -16.08 14.81
CA GLY A 267 19.15 -17.48 14.83
C GLY A 267 18.38 -18.26 15.89
N LYS A 268 17.73 -19.36 15.49
CA LYS A 268 17.04 -20.27 16.42
C LYS A 268 17.28 -21.70 16.03
N ILE A 269 17.53 -22.52 17.06
CA ILE A 269 17.67 -23.95 16.93
C ILE A 269 16.58 -24.66 17.74
N THR A 270 15.99 -25.69 17.13
CA THR A 270 14.99 -26.55 17.79
C THR A 270 15.57 -27.96 17.97
N PRO A 271 15.51 -28.55 19.17
CA PRO A 271 15.91 -29.93 19.39
C PRO A 271 15.10 -30.88 18.49
N LYS A 272 15.80 -31.71 17.72
CA LYS A 272 15.21 -32.73 16.85
C LYS A 272 15.31 -34.09 17.55
N GLY A 273 14.23 -34.85 17.56
CA GLY A 273 14.26 -36.23 18.03
C GLY A 273 15.09 -37.10 17.07
N GLU A 274 15.48 -38.31 17.51
CA GLU A 274 16.05 -39.30 16.59
C GLU A 274 15.01 -39.68 15.54
N THR A 275 15.08 -39.06 14.36
CA THR A 275 14.32 -39.50 13.18
C THR A 275 14.98 -40.74 12.60
N GLU A 276 14.19 -41.73 12.19
CA GLU A 276 14.68 -42.82 11.36
C GLU A 276 15.14 -42.24 10.02
N LEU A 277 16.46 -42.15 9.85
CA LEU A 277 17.07 -41.68 8.61
C LEU A 277 16.72 -42.64 7.47
N THR A 278 16.47 -42.09 6.29
CA THR A 278 16.29 -42.89 5.07
C THR A 278 17.57 -43.69 4.76
N ALA A 279 17.46 -44.74 3.94
CA ALA A 279 18.63 -45.55 3.58
C ALA A 279 19.73 -44.70 2.92
N GLU A 280 19.32 -43.70 2.15
CA GLU A 280 20.13 -42.71 1.46
C GLU A 280 20.85 -41.79 2.44
N GLU A 281 20.14 -41.21 3.42
CA GLU A 281 20.74 -40.36 4.45
C GLU A 281 21.72 -41.14 5.33
N ARG A 282 21.39 -42.39 5.67
CA ARG A 282 22.31 -43.28 6.41
C ARG A 282 23.60 -43.52 5.63
N LEU A 283 23.50 -43.70 4.31
CA LEU A 283 24.66 -43.88 3.44
C LEU A 283 25.48 -42.58 3.33
N LEU A 284 24.83 -41.44 3.07
CA LEU A 284 25.50 -40.14 3.01
C LEU A 284 26.26 -39.84 4.30
N ARG A 285 25.63 -40.07 5.45
CA ARG A 285 26.24 -39.90 6.77
C ARG A 285 27.44 -40.83 6.97
N ALA A 286 27.37 -42.07 6.49
CA ALA A 286 28.49 -43.00 6.54
C ALA A 286 29.66 -42.58 5.64
N ILE A 287 29.38 -41.95 4.49
CA ILE A 287 30.40 -41.48 3.54
C ILE A 287 31.09 -40.20 4.05
N PHE A 288 30.32 -39.21 4.48
CA PHE A 288 30.85 -37.89 4.88
C PHE A 288 31.28 -37.81 6.34
N GLY A 289 30.95 -38.82 7.16
CA GLY A 289 31.33 -38.85 8.57
C GLY A 289 30.71 -37.73 9.40
N GLU A 290 29.68 -37.06 8.89
CA GLU A 290 28.97 -35.99 9.58
C GLU A 290 28.28 -36.56 10.82
N LYS A 291 28.61 -35.99 11.98
CA LYS A 291 27.84 -36.24 13.20
C LYS A 291 26.48 -35.57 12.99
N ALA A 292 25.38 -36.30 13.16
CA ALA A 292 24.07 -35.67 13.21
C ALA A 292 24.08 -34.67 14.35
N ARG A 293 23.91 -33.39 14.03
CA ARG A 293 23.58 -32.39 15.03
C ARG A 293 22.13 -32.66 15.44
N GLU A 294 21.87 -32.78 16.74
CA GLU A 294 20.56 -33.08 17.32
C GLU A 294 19.58 -31.89 17.25
N VAL A 295 19.86 -30.91 16.38
CA VAL A 295 19.15 -29.64 16.31
C VAL A 295 18.85 -29.26 14.86
N LYS A 296 17.67 -28.68 14.64
CA LYS A 296 17.16 -28.17 13.36
C LYS A 296 17.25 -26.65 13.35
N ASP A 297 17.62 -26.06 12.21
CA ASP A 297 17.50 -24.61 11.98
C ASP A 297 16.02 -24.22 11.90
N SER A 298 15.58 -23.39 12.84
CA SER A 298 14.25 -22.82 12.93
C SER A 298 14.31 -21.29 13.03
N SER A 299 15.39 -20.70 12.49
CA SER A 299 15.69 -19.28 12.51
C SER A 299 14.67 -18.45 11.77
N LEU A 300 14.48 -17.21 12.23
CA LEU A 300 13.71 -16.21 11.52
C LEU A 300 14.53 -15.64 10.37
N ARG A 301 14.03 -15.79 9.15
CA ARG A 301 14.61 -15.23 7.94
C ARG A 301 13.73 -14.14 7.37
N LEU A 302 14.33 -13.16 6.70
CA LEU A 302 13.55 -12.11 6.02
C LEU A 302 12.74 -12.72 4.87
N PRO A 303 11.42 -12.48 4.80
CA PRO A 303 10.56 -13.05 3.75
C PRO A 303 10.96 -12.63 2.33
N HIS A 304 10.56 -13.44 1.35
CA HIS A 304 10.75 -13.10 -0.06
C HIS A 304 10.00 -11.83 -0.45
N GLY A 305 10.69 -10.94 -1.17
CA GLY A 305 10.15 -9.66 -1.64
C GLY A 305 10.29 -8.51 -0.63
N GLU A 306 10.77 -8.78 0.59
CA GLU A 306 11.08 -7.76 1.57
C GLU A 306 12.57 -7.45 1.61
N ARG A 307 12.91 -6.19 1.83
CA ARG A 307 14.29 -5.70 1.95
C ARG A 307 14.28 -4.41 2.74
N GLY A 308 15.36 -4.13 3.44
CA GLY A 308 15.44 -2.87 4.17
C GLY A 308 16.57 -2.84 5.17
N LYS A 309 16.48 -1.87 6.07
CA LYS A 309 17.44 -1.64 7.14
C LYS A 309 16.82 -1.98 8.48
N ILE A 310 17.55 -2.67 9.34
CA ILE A 310 17.12 -2.93 10.72
C ILE A 310 17.11 -1.60 11.48
N VAL A 311 15.96 -1.22 12.02
CA VAL A 311 15.79 0.06 12.74
C VAL A 311 15.56 -0.10 14.23
N ASP A 312 15.03 -1.24 14.67
CA ASP A 312 14.72 -1.50 16.07
C ASP A 312 14.74 -3.01 16.32
N VAL A 313 15.34 -3.41 17.44
CA VAL A 313 15.38 -4.80 17.92
C VAL A 313 15.00 -4.79 19.39
N LYS A 314 13.92 -5.50 19.73
CA LYS A 314 13.38 -5.58 21.09
C LYS A 314 13.37 -7.01 21.57
N PRO A 315 14.34 -7.42 22.41
CA PRO A 315 14.27 -8.68 23.12
C PRO A 315 13.28 -8.56 24.28
N PHE A 316 12.48 -9.60 24.49
CA PHE A 316 11.65 -9.80 25.67
C PHE A 316 12.00 -11.15 26.28
N SER A 317 12.12 -11.20 27.60
CA SER A 317 12.57 -12.39 28.31
C SER A 317 11.69 -12.64 29.53
N ARG A 318 11.29 -13.90 29.72
CA ARG A 318 10.56 -14.31 30.93
C ARG A 318 11.41 -14.10 32.19
N GLU A 319 12.72 -14.23 32.08
CA GLU A 319 13.66 -14.07 33.20
C GLU A 319 13.74 -12.60 33.67
N ASP A 320 13.56 -11.65 32.75
CA ASP A 320 13.59 -10.21 33.03
C ASP A 320 12.24 -9.68 33.55
N GLY A 321 11.25 -10.56 33.71
CA GLY A 321 9.92 -10.23 34.24
C GLY A 321 8.90 -9.80 33.18
N ASP A 322 9.19 -9.99 31.90
CA ASP A 322 8.22 -9.72 30.83
C ASP A 322 7.09 -10.76 30.82
N GLU A 323 5.86 -10.29 30.62
CA GLU A 323 4.67 -11.14 30.56
C GLU A 323 4.57 -11.82 29.18
N LEU A 324 5.11 -13.04 29.08
CA LEU A 324 5.09 -13.87 27.87
C LEU A 324 4.07 -15.02 27.97
N MET A 325 3.54 -15.45 26.82
CA MET A 325 2.63 -16.59 26.73
C MET A 325 3.21 -17.86 27.40
N PRO A 326 2.39 -18.70 28.05
CA PRO A 326 2.87 -19.91 28.70
C PRO A 326 3.70 -20.79 27.75
N GLY A 327 4.88 -21.23 28.20
CA GLY A 327 5.82 -22.03 27.40
C GLY A 327 6.73 -21.23 26.47
N VAL A 328 6.61 -19.91 26.41
CA VAL A 328 7.56 -19.01 25.73
C VAL A 328 8.60 -18.51 26.72
N ASN A 329 9.87 -18.69 26.40
CA ASN A 329 11.02 -18.27 27.22
C ASN A 329 11.53 -16.89 26.80
N ARG A 330 11.73 -16.70 25.49
CA ARG A 330 12.20 -15.44 24.90
C ARG A 330 11.39 -15.11 23.65
N LEU A 331 11.17 -13.83 23.42
CA LEU A 331 10.53 -13.29 22.22
C LEU A 331 11.42 -12.16 21.68
N ILE A 332 11.88 -12.29 20.45
CA ILE A 332 12.66 -11.25 19.77
C ILE A 332 11.80 -10.60 18.70
N ARG A 333 11.71 -9.27 18.76
CA ARG A 333 10.99 -8.46 17.78
C ARG A 333 11.98 -7.62 16.99
N VAL A 334 12.01 -7.83 15.68
CA VAL A 334 12.87 -7.09 14.74
C VAL A 334 12.00 -6.21 13.85
N SER A 335 12.34 -4.92 13.77
CA SER A 335 11.68 -3.97 12.88
C SER A 335 12.59 -3.63 11.70
N VAL A 336 12.07 -3.82 10.50
CA VAL A 336 12.78 -3.60 9.23
C VAL A 336 12.13 -2.42 8.52
N ALA A 337 12.90 -1.36 8.27
CA ALA A 337 12.42 -0.20 7.52
C ALA A 337 12.86 -0.28 6.05
N ALA A 338 11.90 -0.14 5.15
CA ALA A 338 12.10 -0.12 3.71
C ALA A 338 11.75 1.26 3.14
N LYS A 339 12.69 1.86 2.40
CA LYS A 339 12.43 3.05 1.58
C LYS A 339 11.90 2.59 0.22
N ARG A 340 10.62 2.82 -0.06
CA ARG A 340 9.93 2.37 -1.28
C ARG A 340 9.70 3.55 -2.23
N LYS A 341 10.48 3.61 -3.30
CA LYS A 341 10.31 4.57 -4.39
C LYS A 341 9.05 4.23 -5.20
N ILE A 342 8.54 5.19 -5.97
CA ILE A 342 7.46 4.90 -6.92
C ILE A 342 7.97 4.03 -8.07
N SER A 343 7.21 3.00 -8.42
CA SER A 343 7.59 2.01 -9.42
C SER A 343 6.48 1.74 -10.44
N VAL A 344 6.84 1.16 -11.58
CA VAL A 344 5.86 0.65 -12.56
C VAL A 344 4.99 -0.40 -11.89
N GLY A 345 3.67 -0.26 -12.00
CA GLY A 345 2.68 -1.09 -11.32
C GLY A 345 2.10 -0.49 -10.04
N ASP A 346 2.72 0.57 -9.48
CA ASP A 346 2.15 1.28 -8.35
C ASP A 346 0.89 2.05 -8.74
N LYS A 347 -0.05 2.13 -7.80
CA LYS A 347 -1.31 2.85 -8.01
C LYS A 347 -1.24 4.29 -7.50
N MET A 348 -1.57 5.23 -8.37
CA MET A 348 -1.76 6.63 -8.03
C MET A 348 -3.21 7.05 -8.21
N ALA A 349 -3.60 8.14 -7.56
CA ALA A 349 -4.90 8.76 -7.75
C ALA A 349 -4.86 10.27 -7.46
N GLY A 350 -5.77 11.02 -8.07
CA GLY A 350 -6.12 12.37 -7.64
C GLY A 350 -7.30 12.35 -6.67
N ARG A 351 -7.73 13.53 -6.22
CA ARG A 351 -8.87 13.70 -5.32
C ARG A 351 -10.23 13.50 -6.01
N HIS A 352 -10.26 13.59 -7.34
CA HIS A 352 -11.46 13.58 -8.19
C HIS A 352 -11.89 12.18 -8.67
N GLY A 353 -11.51 11.12 -7.95
CA GLY A 353 -11.87 9.75 -8.33
C GLY A 353 -11.15 9.22 -9.58
N ASN A 354 -10.15 9.96 -10.09
CA ASN A 354 -9.23 9.55 -11.15
C ASN A 354 -8.14 8.66 -10.52
N LYS A 355 -8.06 7.40 -10.96
CA LYS A 355 -7.09 6.42 -10.47
C LYS A 355 -6.36 5.84 -11.65
N GLY A 356 -5.10 5.49 -11.46
CA GLY A 356 -4.32 4.87 -12.50
C GLY A 356 -3.15 4.08 -11.96
N VAL A 357 -2.64 3.20 -12.80
CA VAL A 357 -1.42 2.42 -12.52
C VAL A 357 -0.30 3.05 -13.32
N VAL A 358 0.85 3.25 -12.69
CA VAL A 358 2.06 3.71 -13.39
C VAL A 358 2.46 2.65 -14.40
N ALA A 359 2.32 2.93 -15.69
CA ALA A 359 2.64 1.98 -16.75
C ALA A 359 4.07 2.15 -17.27
N LYS A 360 4.57 3.39 -17.29
CA LYS A 360 5.93 3.70 -17.75
C LYS A 360 6.51 4.86 -16.97
N ILE A 361 7.80 4.75 -16.67
CA ILE A 361 8.63 5.82 -16.15
C ILE A 361 9.56 6.23 -17.29
N LEU A 362 9.44 7.46 -17.77
CA LEU A 362 10.22 7.98 -18.89
C LEU A 362 11.35 8.87 -18.38
N PRO A 363 12.53 8.85 -19.04
CA PRO A 363 13.54 9.87 -18.81
C PRO A 363 12.95 11.28 -18.98
N GLN A 364 13.40 12.22 -18.18
CA GLN A 364 12.93 13.61 -18.21
C GLN A 364 13.09 14.25 -19.60
N GLU A 365 14.14 13.90 -20.34
CA GLU A 365 14.39 14.36 -21.71
C GLU A 365 13.37 13.83 -22.74
N ASP A 366 12.71 12.71 -22.46
CA ASP A 366 11.68 12.11 -23.32
C ASP A 366 10.29 12.70 -23.06
N MET A 367 10.10 13.40 -21.95
CA MET A 367 8.81 13.95 -21.56
C MET A 367 8.44 15.17 -22.42
N PRO A 368 7.14 15.40 -22.70
CA PRO A 368 6.69 16.69 -23.21
C PRO A 368 7.20 17.83 -22.36
N PHE A 369 7.64 18.92 -22.98
CA PHE A 369 8.10 20.09 -22.25
C PHE A 369 7.44 21.38 -22.71
N LEU A 370 7.32 22.30 -21.77
CA LEU A 370 6.78 23.63 -21.92
C LEU A 370 7.72 24.52 -22.76
N PRO A 371 7.26 25.66 -23.29
CA PRO A 371 8.09 26.56 -24.10
C PRO A 371 9.34 27.10 -23.39
N ASP A 372 9.33 27.12 -22.06
CA ASP A 372 10.45 27.52 -21.19
C ASP A 372 11.49 26.40 -20.98
N GLY A 373 11.24 25.20 -21.50
CA GLY A 373 12.09 24.02 -21.34
C GLY A 373 11.70 23.14 -20.16
N THR A 374 10.69 23.50 -19.36
CA THR A 374 10.26 22.71 -18.20
C THR A 374 9.50 21.46 -18.65
N PRO A 375 10.00 20.24 -18.38
CA PRO A 375 9.30 19.01 -18.73
C PRO A 375 8.13 18.75 -17.77
N VAL A 376 7.07 18.14 -18.30
CA VAL A 376 5.93 17.71 -17.49
C VAL A 376 6.29 16.48 -16.66
N ASP A 377 5.72 16.37 -15.47
CA ASP A 377 6.02 15.28 -14.55
C ASP A 377 5.12 14.06 -14.80
N ILE A 378 3.85 14.29 -15.17
CA ILE A 378 2.86 13.24 -15.41
C ILE A 378 2.08 13.54 -16.69
N VAL A 379 1.80 12.50 -17.48
CA VAL A 379 0.88 12.58 -18.62
C VAL A 379 -0.36 11.75 -18.35
N LEU A 380 -1.52 12.42 -18.27
CA LEU A 380 -2.83 11.79 -18.05
C LEU A 380 -3.64 11.73 -19.33
N ASN A 381 -4.43 10.67 -19.47
CA ASN A 381 -5.27 10.48 -20.65
C ASN A 381 -6.52 11.38 -20.60
N PRO A 382 -6.72 12.30 -21.56
CA PRO A 382 -7.88 13.19 -21.56
C PRO A 382 -9.21 12.44 -21.77
N LEU A 383 -9.21 11.27 -22.41
CA LEU A 383 -10.43 10.50 -22.68
C LEU A 383 -11.10 9.96 -21.40
N GLY A 384 -10.31 9.84 -20.33
CA GLY A 384 -10.79 9.38 -19.03
C GLY A 384 -11.63 10.40 -18.27
N VAL A 385 -11.63 11.67 -18.69
CA VAL A 385 -12.32 12.78 -17.99
C VAL A 385 -13.80 12.86 -18.38
N PRO A 386 -14.20 12.97 -19.67
CA PRO A 386 -15.61 13.14 -20.03
C PRO A 386 -16.46 11.92 -19.71
N SER A 387 -15.91 10.71 -19.91
CA SER A 387 -16.62 9.45 -19.63
C SER A 387 -16.93 9.24 -18.15
N ARG A 388 -16.18 9.91 -17.27
CA ARG A 388 -16.32 9.80 -15.81
C ARG A 388 -16.96 11.02 -15.17
N MET A 389 -17.16 12.10 -15.93
CA MET A 389 -17.80 13.34 -15.47
C MET A 389 -17.15 13.90 -14.20
N ASN A 390 -15.82 13.84 -14.11
CA ASN A 390 -15.04 14.42 -13.01
C ASN A 390 -14.24 15.64 -13.51
N ILE A 391 -14.97 16.70 -13.84
CA ILE A 391 -14.42 17.92 -14.43
C ILE A 391 -13.62 18.73 -13.41
N GLY A 392 -13.86 18.53 -12.11
CA GLY A 392 -13.14 19.20 -11.03
C GLY A 392 -11.62 19.09 -11.16
N GLN A 393 -11.11 17.96 -11.68
CA GLN A 393 -9.66 17.77 -11.87
C GLN A 393 -9.05 18.74 -12.90
N ILE A 394 -9.82 19.16 -13.91
CA ILE A 394 -9.37 20.12 -14.92
C ILE A 394 -9.37 21.53 -14.33
N LEU A 395 -10.40 21.86 -13.54
CA LEU A 395 -10.47 23.14 -12.81
C LEU A 395 -9.33 23.27 -11.79
N GLU A 396 -9.05 22.18 -11.05
CA GLU A 396 -7.89 22.07 -10.16
C GLU A 396 -6.60 22.31 -10.92
N THR A 397 -6.43 21.68 -12.08
CA THR A 397 -5.22 21.83 -12.93
C THR A 397 -5.00 23.27 -13.35
N HIS A 398 -6.04 23.97 -13.81
CA HIS A 398 -5.96 25.36 -14.24
C HIS A 398 -5.63 26.31 -13.09
N LEU A 399 -6.39 26.22 -11.98
CA LEU A 399 -6.17 27.07 -10.82
C LEU A 399 -4.80 26.79 -10.18
N GLY A 400 -4.41 25.52 -10.08
CA GLY A 400 -3.10 25.12 -9.58
C GLY A 400 -1.95 25.69 -10.40
N TRP A 401 -2.11 25.79 -11.73
CA TRP A 401 -1.08 26.41 -12.58
C TRP A 401 -0.92 27.90 -12.30
N ALA A 402 -2.03 28.65 -12.23
CA ALA A 402 -2.02 30.06 -11.92
C ALA A 402 -1.31 30.33 -10.58
N LEU A 403 -1.72 29.63 -9.52
CA LEU A 403 -1.20 29.82 -8.17
C LEU A 403 0.29 29.42 -8.07
N HIS A 404 0.70 28.34 -8.74
CA HIS A 404 2.10 27.95 -8.79
C HIS A 404 2.96 29.03 -9.46
N GLU A 405 2.51 29.62 -10.56
CA GLU A 405 3.29 30.66 -11.25
C GLU A 405 3.37 31.95 -10.43
N GLN A 406 2.26 32.35 -9.81
CA GLN A 406 2.24 33.47 -8.87
C GLN A 406 3.19 33.24 -7.68
N SER A 407 3.27 32.00 -7.17
CA SER A 407 4.18 31.61 -6.09
C SER A 407 5.66 31.84 -6.41
N LYS A 408 6.07 31.77 -7.69
CA LYS A 408 7.45 32.06 -8.10
C LYS A 408 7.83 33.54 -7.91
N THR A 409 6.84 34.43 -7.92
CA THR A 409 7.03 35.88 -7.84
C THR A 409 6.63 36.47 -6.48
N ALA A 410 6.00 35.67 -5.62
CA ALA A 410 5.54 36.08 -4.30
C ALA A 410 6.71 36.25 -3.31
N ILE A 411 6.63 37.32 -2.51
CA ILE A 411 7.64 37.65 -1.49
C ILE A 411 7.46 36.79 -0.22
N ASP A 412 6.22 36.42 0.11
CA ASP A 412 5.83 35.75 1.36
C ASP A 412 5.59 34.24 1.22
N GLY A 413 6.17 33.60 0.18
CA GLY A 413 6.11 32.16 -0.03
C GLY A 413 5.00 31.69 -0.98
N ALA A 414 4.66 30.40 -0.89
CA ALA A 414 3.73 29.77 -1.83
C ALA A 414 2.30 30.34 -1.69
N VAL A 415 1.74 30.79 -2.81
CA VAL A 415 0.36 31.22 -2.93
C VAL A 415 -0.53 29.98 -3.03
N LYS A 416 -1.51 29.89 -2.14
CA LYS A 416 -2.51 28.81 -2.10
C LYS A 416 -3.91 29.39 -2.16
N ALA A 417 -4.86 28.63 -2.67
CA ALA A 417 -6.28 29.01 -2.66
C ALA A 417 -7.11 27.94 -1.95
N ALA A 418 -8.16 28.40 -1.27
CA ALA A 418 -9.19 27.55 -0.69
C ALA A 418 -10.47 27.68 -1.52
N THR A 419 -10.82 26.60 -2.23
CA THR A 419 -12.10 26.47 -2.95
C THR A 419 -13.01 25.54 -2.15
N ALA A 420 -13.85 26.12 -1.29
CA ALA A 420 -14.72 25.36 -0.41
C ALA A 420 -15.78 24.58 -1.21
N VAL A 421 -16.21 23.44 -0.66
CA VAL A 421 -17.23 22.60 -1.31
C VAL A 421 -18.56 23.34 -1.43
N PHE A 422 -19.10 23.41 -2.66
CA PHE A 422 -20.33 24.16 -3.01
C PHE A 422 -20.24 25.69 -2.82
N ASP A 423 -19.05 26.21 -2.56
CA ASP A 423 -18.74 27.65 -2.41
C ASP A 423 -17.32 27.90 -2.96
N GLY A 424 -17.06 27.32 -4.12
CA GLY A 424 -15.75 27.25 -4.75
C GLY A 424 -15.46 28.40 -5.70
N ALA A 425 -14.24 28.42 -6.23
CA ALA A 425 -13.85 29.40 -7.23
C ALA A 425 -14.64 29.21 -8.54
N THR A 426 -15.17 30.29 -9.09
CA THR A 426 -15.89 30.25 -10.37
C THR A 426 -14.93 30.19 -11.55
N GLU A 427 -15.43 29.75 -12.72
CA GLU A 427 -14.60 29.72 -13.95
C GLU A 427 -14.04 31.11 -14.32
N GLU A 428 -14.82 32.17 -14.07
CA GLU A 428 -14.39 33.55 -14.33
C GLU A 428 -13.25 33.98 -13.39
N GLN A 429 -13.31 33.59 -12.11
CA GLN A 429 -12.22 33.81 -11.16
C GLN A 429 -10.97 33.04 -11.56
N ILE A 430 -11.10 31.76 -11.96
CA ILE A 430 -9.95 30.96 -12.42
C ILE A 430 -9.29 31.59 -13.66
N ARG A 431 -10.09 32.08 -14.61
CA ARG A 431 -9.58 32.82 -15.78
C ARG A 431 -8.85 34.10 -15.38
N GLY A 432 -9.39 34.84 -14.41
CA GLY A 432 -8.73 36.01 -13.83
C GLY A 432 -7.39 35.67 -13.19
N GLU A 433 -7.31 34.58 -12.42
CA GLU A 433 -6.05 34.12 -11.81
C GLU A 433 -5.01 33.69 -12.87
N LEU A 434 -5.44 33.03 -13.95
CA LEU A 434 -4.57 32.71 -15.09
C LEU A 434 -4.04 33.97 -15.77
N GLU A 435 -4.90 34.99 -15.96
CA GLU A 435 -4.49 36.28 -16.53
C GLU A 435 -3.46 36.99 -15.65
N LEU A 436 -3.71 37.04 -14.34
CA LEU A 436 -2.78 37.63 -13.36
C LEU A 436 -1.43 36.91 -13.33
N ALA A 437 -1.43 35.60 -13.55
CA ALA A 437 -0.22 34.78 -13.68
C ALA A 437 0.50 34.93 -15.04
N GLY A 438 -0.08 35.66 -16.00
CA GLY A 438 0.46 35.78 -17.37
C GLY A 438 0.33 34.50 -18.20
N LEU A 439 -0.61 33.62 -17.84
CA LEU A 439 -0.86 32.34 -18.50
C LEU A 439 -2.04 32.42 -19.49
N PRO A 440 -2.14 31.49 -20.46
CA PRO A 440 -3.28 31.45 -21.37
C PRO A 440 -4.61 31.21 -20.64
N LEU A 441 -5.63 32.03 -20.93
CA LEU A 441 -6.97 31.93 -20.33
C LEU A 441 -7.67 30.59 -20.57
N THR A 442 -7.24 29.84 -21.59
CA THR A 442 -7.75 28.50 -21.91
C THR A 442 -7.21 27.41 -21.00
N GLY A 443 -6.15 27.70 -20.21
CA GLY A 443 -5.40 26.69 -19.46
C GLY A 443 -4.59 25.75 -20.36
N LYS A 444 -4.39 26.13 -21.63
CA LYS A 444 -3.67 25.32 -22.62
C LYS A 444 -2.44 26.05 -23.13
N THR A 445 -1.40 25.30 -23.46
CA THR A 445 -0.18 25.83 -24.06
C THR A 445 0.36 24.87 -25.10
N GLU A 446 1.22 25.39 -25.97
CA GLU A 446 2.06 24.59 -26.83
C GLU A 446 3.01 23.73 -25.99
N LEU A 447 3.10 22.45 -26.34
CA LEU A 447 4.10 21.52 -25.81
C LEU A 447 4.99 21.05 -26.96
N ARG A 448 6.21 20.65 -26.61
CA ARG A 448 7.16 20.03 -27.54
C ARG A 448 7.44 18.60 -27.13
N ASP A 449 7.59 17.72 -28.11
CA ASP A 449 8.01 16.33 -27.89
C ASP A 449 9.48 16.33 -27.46
N GLY A 450 9.78 15.76 -26.29
CA GLY A 450 11.14 15.64 -25.77
C GLY A 450 12.09 14.86 -26.69
N ARG A 451 11.55 13.91 -27.47
CA ARG A 451 12.36 13.02 -28.33
C ARG A 451 12.72 13.62 -29.67
N THR A 452 11.79 14.33 -30.30
CA THR A 452 12.00 14.92 -31.63
C THR A 452 12.32 16.40 -31.57
N GLY A 453 11.84 17.10 -30.54
CA GLY A 453 11.89 18.55 -30.40
C GLY A 453 10.77 19.29 -31.15
N ASP A 454 9.92 18.56 -31.88
CA ASP A 454 8.81 19.13 -32.65
C ASP A 454 7.67 19.56 -31.72
N THR A 455 6.96 20.61 -32.12
CA THR A 455 5.74 21.07 -31.44
C THR A 455 4.57 20.15 -31.75
N PHE A 456 3.73 19.86 -30.74
CA PHE A 456 2.46 19.15 -30.98
C PHE A 456 1.48 20.00 -31.80
N ASP A 457 0.65 19.34 -32.62
CA ASP A 457 -0.29 20.00 -33.54
C ASP A 457 -1.36 20.87 -32.85
N ARG A 458 -1.62 20.62 -31.56
CA ARG A 458 -2.64 21.32 -30.77
C ARG A 458 -2.09 21.67 -29.40
N GLU A 459 -2.55 22.80 -28.88
CA GLU A 459 -2.31 23.18 -27.49
C GLU A 459 -2.93 22.16 -26.54
N VAL A 460 -2.21 21.86 -25.47
CA VAL A 460 -2.55 20.84 -24.48
C VAL A 460 -2.86 21.51 -23.16
N THR A 461 -3.85 21.00 -22.43
CA THR A 461 -4.12 21.43 -21.06
C THR A 461 -2.98 20.99 -20.16
N VAL A 462 -2.32 21.96 -19.53
CA VAL A 462 -1.21 21.76 -18.61
C VAL A 462 -1.54 22.46 -17.29
N GLY A 463 -0.96 21.99 -16.19
CA GLY A 463 -1.04 22.70 -14.93
C GLY A 463 -0.67 21.83 -13.74
N TYR A 464 -0.89 22.33 -12.53
CA TYR A 464 -0.57 21.59 -11.31
C TYR A 464 -1.80 20.92 -10.73
N ILE A 465 -1.71 19.62 -10.49
CA ILE A 465 -2.76 18.82 -9.86
C ILE A 465 -2.21 18.11 -8.62
N TYR A 466 -3.04 17.93 -7.59
CA TYR A 466 -2.64 17.23 -6.37
C TYR A 466 -2.78 15.71 -6.52
N MET A 467 -1.65 15.02 -6.53
CA MET A 467 -1.59 13.57 -6.77
C MET A 467 -1.15 12.81 -5.52
N LEU A 468 -1.77 11.65 -5.32
CA LEU A 468 -1.57 10.75 -4.19
C LEU A 468 -0.94 9.43 -4.66
N LYS A 469 0.01 8.91 -3.87
CA LYS A 469 0.45 7.51 -3.97
C LYS A 469 -0.40 6.67 -3.04
N LEU A 470 -1.07 5.65 -3.56
CA LEU A 470 -1.91 4.77 -2.73
C LEU A 470 -1.08 3.60 -2.18
N HIS A 471 -1.53 3.00 -1.06
CA HIS A 471 -0.89 1.82 -0.46
C HIS A 471 -0.96 0.53 -1.31
N HIS A 472 -1.49 0.64 -2.53
CA HIS A 472 -1.55 -0.45 -3.51
C HIS A 472 -0.23 -0.50 -4.29
N LEU A 473 0.82 -1.01 -3.66
CA LEU A 473 2.16 -1.09 -4.22
C LEU A 473 2.37 -2.40 -4.98
N VAL A 474 3.16 -2.36 -6.05
CA VAL A 474 3.45 -3.55 -6.87
C VAL A 474 4.28 -4.57 -6.11
N GLU A 475 5.25 -4.12 -5.30
CA GLU A 475 6.12 -4.99 -4.50
C GLU A 475 5.33 -5.86 -3.51
N ASP A 476 4.20 -5.36 -3.00
CA ASP A 476 3.34 -6.12 -2.11
C ASP A 476 2.46 -7.12 -2.88
N LYS A 477 2.11 -6.79 -4.13
CA LYS A 477 1.18 -7.59 -4.96
C LYS A 477 1.86 -8.66 -5.81
N ILE A 478 3.13 -8.49 -6.13
CA ILE A 478 3.87 -9.50 -6.88
C ILE A 478 4.01 -10.77 -6.02
N HIS A 479 3.62 -11.89 -6.61
CA HIS A 479 3.71 -13.20 -5.99
C HIS A 479 3.89 -14.26 -7.07
N ALA A 480 4.88 -15.11 -6.90
CA ALA A 480 5.17 -16.23 -7.77
C ALA A 480 5.50 -17.45 -6.91
N ARG A 481 5.04 -18.61 -7.37
CA ARG A 481 5.27 -19.90 -6.73
C ARG A 481 5.62 -20.90 -7.81
N SER A 482 6.74 -21.61 -7.64
CA SER A 482 7.02 -22.84 -8.36
C SER A 482 6.45 -24.02 -7.57
N THR A 483 7.02 -24.26 -6.40
CA THR A 483 6.63 -25.29 -5.43
C THR A 483 6.53 -24.65 -4.05
N GLY A 484 5.96 -25.33 -3.06
CA GLY A 484 5.76 -24.74 -1.74
C GLY A 484 4.94 -25.64 -0.83
N PRO A 485 4.48 -25.13 0.31
CA PRO A 485 3.72 -25.94 1.26
C PRO A 485 2.35 -26.34 0.70
N TYR A 486 1.87 -27.47 1.20
CA TYR A 486 0.59 -28.09 0.85
C TYR A 486 -0.25 -28.29 2.11
N SER A 487 -1.57 -28.30 1.91
CA SER A 487 -2.53 -28.61 2.96
C SER A 487 -2.42 -30.08 3.37
N LEU A 488 -2.34 -30.35 4.67
CA LEU A 488 -2.28 -31.73 5.17
C LEU A 488 -3.50 -32.57 4.78
N ILE A 489 -4.68 -31.94 4.69
CA ILE A 489 -5.94 -32.65 4.44
C ILE A 489 -6.15 -32.86 2.94
N THR A 490 -6.10 -31.78 2.17
CA THR A 490 -6.47 -31.82 0.74
C THR A 490 -5.28 -32.07 -0.17
N GLN A 491 -4.05 -32.03 0.36
CA GLN A 491 -2.80 -32.09 -0.42
C GLN A 491 -2.68 -31.03 -1.51
N GLN A 492 -3.53 -29.99 -1.49
CA GLN A 492 -3.48 -28.87 -2.42
C GLN A 492 -2.47 -27.81 -1.94
N PRO A 493 -1.89 -27.02 -2.87
CA PRO A 493 -1.14 -25.82 -2.54
C PRO A 493 -1.87 -24.94 -1.51
N LEU A 494 -1.16 -24.48 -0.47
CA LEU A 494 -1.74 -23.49 0.45
C LEU A 494 -2.16 -22.20 -0.27
N GLY A 495 -3.00 -21.39 0.37
CA GLY A 495 -3.49 -20.12 -0.17
C GLY A 495 -2.72 -18.92 0.36
N GLY A 496 -2.52 -17.91 -0.49
CA GLY A 496 -2.02 -16.59 -0.10
C GLY A 496 -0.51 -16.44 -0.02
N LYS A 497 -0.03 -15.20 -0.23
CA LYS A 497 1.40 -14.85 -0.31
C LYS A 497 2.17 -15.20 0.98
N ALA A 498 1.58 -14.95 2.14
CA ALA A 498 2.22 -15.17 3.44
C ALA A 498 2.60 -16.64 3.71
N GLN A 499 1.87 -17.58 3.11
CA GLN A 499 2.14 -19.02 3.21
C GLN A 499 2.84 -19.56 1.97
N PHE A 500 3.35 -18.68 1.10
CA PHE A 500 3.91 -19.07 -0.21
C PHE A 500 2.92 -19.93 -1.03
N GLY A 501 1.66 -19.53 -1.00
CA GLY A 501 0.53 -20.25 -1.58
C GLY A 501 0.44 -20.19 -3.10
N GLY A 502 -0.34 -21.10 -3.72
CA GLY A 502 -0.64 -21.09 -5.15
C GLY A 502 -1.80 -20.16 -5.51
N GLN A 503 -1.92 -19.84 -6.80
CA GLN A 503 -3.13 -19.20 -7.33
C GLN A 503 -4.26 -20.21 -7.39
N ARG A 504 -5.47 -19.78 -7.03
CA ARG A 504 -6.66 -20.61 -7.17
C ARG A 504 -7.11 -20.62 -8.63
N PHE A 505 -7.07 -21.80 -9.24
CA PHE A 505 -7.71 -22.07 -10.52
C PHE A 505 -9.16 -22.52 -10.24
N GLY A 506 -10.12 -21.64 -10.49
CA GLY A 506 -11.52 -21.84 -10.12
C GLY A 506 -12.34 -22.51 -11.20
N GLU A 507 -13.62 -22.72 -10.87
CA GLU A 507 -14.61 -23.32 -11.78
C GLU A 507 -14.76 -22.54 -13.09
N MET A 508 -14.78 -21.20 -13.03
CA MET A 508 -14.89 -20.37 -14.23
C MET A 508 -13.67 -20.51 -15.15
N GLU A 509 -12.46 -20.64 -14.59
CA GLU A 509 -11.25 -20.85 -15.36
C GLU A 509 -11.18 -22.27 -15.97
N VAL A 510 -11.75 -23.27 -15.29
CA VAL A 510 -11.94 -24.63 -15.85
C VAL A 510 -12.83 -24.57 -17.10
N TRP A 511 -13.99 -23.91 -17.02
CA TRP A 511 -14.89 -23.77 -18.18
C TRP A 511 -14.21 -23.09 -19.37
N ALA A 512 -13.31 -22.13 -19.11
CA ALA A 512 -12.55 -21.49 -20.17
C ALA A 512 -11.68 -22.51 -20.92
N LEU A 513 -10.96 -23.39 -20.21
CA LEU A 513 -10.14 -24.43 -20.85
C LEU A 513 -10.98 -25.51 -21.55
N GLU A 514 -12.11 -25.89 -20.98
CA GLU A 514 -13.07 -26.80 -21.61
C GLU A 514 -13.58 -26.24 -22.94
N ALA A 515 -13.92 -24.95 -22.99
CA ALA A 515 -14.39 -24.29 -24.21
C ALA A 515 -13.34 -24.27 -25.33
N TYR A 516 -12.04 -24.21 -24.98
CA TYR A 516 -10.94 -24.33 -25.93
C TYR A 516 -10.62 -25.78 -26.33
N GLY A 517 -11.19 -26.78 -25.65
CA GLY A 517 -10.82 -28.18 -25.82
C GLY A 517 -9.39 -28.48 -25.30
N ALA A 518 -8.87 -27.67 -24.38
CA ALA A 518 -7.51 -27.78 -23.85
C ALA A 518 -7.40 -28.85 -22.76
N ALA A 519 -7.80 -30.08 -23.09
CA ALA A 519 -7.94 -31.18 -22.13
C ALA A 519 -6.66 -31.52 -21.37
N ASN A 520 -5.50 -31.56 -22.05
CA ASN A 520 -4.22 -31.88 -21.41
C ASN A 520 -3.79 -30.80 -20.39
N ILE A 521 -4.01 -29.52 -20.72
CA ILE A 521 -3.68 -28.39 -19.82
C ILE A 521 -4.58 -28.44 -18.58
N LEU A 522 -5.87 -28.69 -18.79
CA LEU A 522 -6.83 -28.81 -17.70
C LEU A 522 -6.48 -30.00 -16.79
N GLN A 523 -6.15 -31.15 -17.37
CA GLN A 523 -5.75 -32.34 -16.62
C GLN A 523 -4.49 -32.07 -15.80
N GLU A 524 -3.47 -31.43 -16.37
CA GLU A 524 -2.24 -31.06 -15.68
C GLU A 524 -2.49 -30.15 -14.47
N LEU A 525 -3.33 -29.11 -14.64
CA LEU A 525 -3.69 -28.17 -13.58
C LEU A 525 -4.42 -28.83 -12.40
N LEU A 526 -5.32 -29.78 -12.70
CA LEU A 526 -6.12 -30.48 -11.69
C LEU A 526 -5.39 -31.65 -11.02
N THR A 527 -4.19 -32.02 -11.47
CA THR A 527 -3.45 -33.21 -10.99
C THR A 527 -2.03 -32.83 -10.55
N VAL A 528 -1.04 -32.95 -11.44
CA VAL A 528 0.40 -32.82 -11.15
C VAL A 528 0.81 -31.42 -10.69
N LYS A 529 0.01 -30.38 -10.99
CA LYS A 529 0.21 -29.01 -10.48
C LYS A 529 -0.53 -28.72 -9.17
N SER A 530 -1.29 -29.69 -8.65
CA SER A 530 -2.16 -29.55 -7.47
C SER A 530 -1.88 -30.68 -6.46
N ASP A 531 -2.73 -31.70 -6.43
CA ASP A 531 -2.91 -32.67 -5.35
C ASP A 531 -2.67 -34.12 -5.79
N ASP A 532 -2.05 -34.34 -6.95
CA ASP A 532 -1.41 -35.61 -7.25
C ASP A 532 -0.02 -35.67 -6.60
N VAL A 533 0.05 -36.28 -5.41
CA VAL A 533 1.25 -36.32 -4.56
C VAL A 533 2.43 -37.01 -5.27
N MET A 534 2.18 -38.12 -5.97
CA MET A 534 3.24 -38.83 -6.70
C MET A 534 3.56 -38.13 -8.03
N GLY A 535 2.51 -37.74 -8.76
CA GLY A 535 2.64 -37.12 -10.07
C GLY A 535 3.41 -35.80 -10.01
N ARG A 536 3.22 -34.97 -8.97
CA ARG A 536 3.96 -33.70 -8.83
C ARG A 536 5.45 -33.89 -8.60
N VAL A 537 5.85 -34.91 -7.82
CA VAL A 537 7.27 -35.23 -7.55
C VAL A 537 7.92 -35.78 -8.81
N GLN A 538 7.28 -36.75 -9.47
CA GLN A 538 7.78 -37.31 -10.72
C GLN A 538 7.87 -36.27 -11.84
N THR A 539 6.90 -35.36 -11.91
CA THR A 539 6.92 -34.26 -12.89
C THR A 539 8.09 -33.32 -12.62
N TYR A 540 8.35 -32.97 -11.36
CA TYR A 540 9.51 -32.15 -11.01
C TYR A 540 10.83 -32.82 -11.40
N GLU A 541 10.98 -34.12 -11.10
CA GLU A 541 12.16 -34.88 -11.51
C GLU A 541 12.33 -34.92 -13.03
N ALA A 542 11.25 -35.21 -13.76
CA ALA A 542 11.27 -35.29 -15.21
C ALA A 542 11.74 -33.95 -15.83
N ILE A 543 11.24 -32.82 -15.30
CA ILE A 543 11.67 -31.48 -15.73
C ILE A 543 13.18 -31.28 -15.48
N VAL A 544 13.69 -31.67 -14.32
CA VAL A 544 15.13 -31.53 -13.98
C VAL A 544 15.99 -32.44 -14.86
N LYS A 545 15.53 -33.66 -15.15
CA LYS A 545 16.24 -34.64 -15.98
C LYS A 545 16.10 -34.38 -17.48
N GLY A 546 15.16 -33.52 -17.89
CA GLY A 546 14.80 -33.32 -19.30
C GLY A 546 14.08 -34.51 -19.92
N GLU A 547 13.38 -35.29 -19.11
CA GLU A 547 12.58 -36.46 -19.51
C GLU A 547 11.11 -36.08 -19.74
N ASP A 548 10.37 -36.95 -20.42
CA ASP A 548 8.94 -36.76 -20.66
C ASP A 548 8.12 -36.90 -19.36
N ILE A 549 7.15 -36.00 -19.20
CA ILE A 549 6.22 -36.00 -18.06
C ILE A 549 5.33 -37.25 -18.14
N GLN A 550 5.26 -37.99 -17.03
CA GLN A 550 4.45 -39.19 -16.91
C GLN A 550 2.94 -38.85 -16.86
N PRO A 551 2.06 -39.77 -17.29
CA PRO A 551 0.63 -39.54 -17.22
C PRO A 551 0.18 -39.33 -15.77
N PRO A 552 -0.75 -38.38 -15.54
CA PRO A 552 -1.20 -38.02 -14.19
C PRO A 552 -1.98 -39.16 -13.53
N GLY A 553 -1.88 -39.24 -12.21
CA GLY A 553 -2.63 -40.15 -11.36
C GLY A 553 -3.99 -39.59 -10.94
N VAL A 554 -4.53 -40.17 -9.86
CA VAL A 554 -5.81 -39.75 -9.29
C VAL A 554 -5.57 -38.69 -8.20
N PRO A 555 -6.25 -37.53 -8.26
CA PRO A 555 -6.15 -36.48 -7.25
C PRO A 555 -6.45 -36.97 -5.83
N GLU A 556 -5.69 -36.50 -4.85
CA GLU A 556 -5.92 -36.88 -3.45
C GLU A 556 -7.26 -36.36 -2.93
N SER A 557 -7.71 -35.18 -3.37
CA SER A 557 -9.03 -34.65 -3.01
C SER A 557 -10.19 -35.57 -3.41
N PHE A 558 -10.06 -36.30 -4.52
CA PHE A 558 -11.06 -37.29 -4.94
C PHE A 558 -11.07 -38.52 -4.02
N LYS A 559 -9.90 -38.97 -3.55
CA LYS A 559 -9.81 -40.07 -2.57
C LYS A 559 -10.43 -39.66 -1.24
N VAL A 560 -10.15 -38.43 -0.78
CA VAL A 560 -10.76 -37.87 0.43
C VAL A 560 -12.28 -37.87 0.32
N LEU A 561 -12.84 -37.40 -0.80
CA LEU A 561 -14.29 -37.41 -1.05
C LEU A 561 -14.90 -38.82 -0.91
N ILE A 562 -14.25 -39.85 -1.46
CA ILE A 562 -14.73 -41.23 -1.34
C ILE A 562 -14.76 -41.68 0.11
N LYS A 563 -13.69 -41.40 0.88
CA LYS A 563 -13.64 -41.74 2.31
C LYS A 563 -14.67 -40.97 3.12
N GLU A 564 -14.94 -39.71 2.79
CA GLU A 564 -16.02 -38.92 3.40
C GLU A 564 -17.40 -39.53 3.13
N LEU A 565 -17.70 -39.94 1.90
CA LEU A 565 -18.96 -40.61 1.56
C LEU A 565 -19.09 -41.96 2.29
N GLN A 566 -18.02 -42.75 2.33
CA GLN A 566 -17.99 -44.02 3.08
C GLN A 566 -18.22 -43.82 4.58
N SER A 567 -17.70 -42.73 5.16
CA SER A 567 -17.93 -42.38 6.57
C SER A 567 -19.40 -42.09 6.91
N LEU A 568 -20.18 -41.65 5.91
CA LEU A 568 -21.62 -41.44 6.03
C LEU A 568 -22.43 -42.75 5.92
N GLY A 569 -21.77 -43.89 5.70
CA GLY A 569 -22.41 -45.19 5.46
C GLY A 569 -22.87 -45.40 4.03
N LEU A 570 -22.38 -44.60 3.07
CA LEU A 570 -22.63 -44.81 1.65
C LEU A 570 -21.55 -45.76 1.10
N ASN A 571 -21.97 -46.88 0.51
CA ASN A 571 -21.03 -47.79 -0.15
C ASN A 571 -20.68 -47.24 -1.54
N VAL A 572 -19.47 -46.69 -1.69
CA VAL A 572 -18.94 -46.15 -2.94
C VAL A 572 -17.75 -47.00 -3.38
N GLU A 573 -17.86 -47.58 -4.56
CA GLU A 573 -16.87 -48.47 -5.18
C GLU A 573 -16.49 -47.91 -6.56
N ILE A 574 -15.24 -48.10 -6.97
CA ILE A 574 -14.76 -47.76 -8.31
C ILE A 574 -14.66 -49.03 -9.11
N LEU A 575 -15.35 -49.10 -10.23
CA LEU A 575 -15.37 -50.27 -11.10
C LEU A 575 -14.58 -49.99 -12.39
N ASN A 576 -13.87 -51.00 -12.87
CA ASN A 576 -13.31 -50.99 -14.23
C ASN A 576 -14.40 -51.35 -15.27
N GLU A 577 -14.04 -51.38 -16.56
CA GLU A 577 -14.96 -51.75 -17.65
C GLU A 577 -15.52 -53.18 -17.53
N ASN A 578 -14.88 -54.06 -16.75
CA ASN A 578 -15.30 -55.44 -16.51
C ASN A 578 -16.13 -55.61 -15.22
N GLU A 579 -16.59 -54.51 -14.60
CA GLU A 579 -17.30 -54.49 -13.31
C GLU A 579 -16.48 -55.04 -12.13
N GLU A 580 -15.15 -55.04 -12.23
CA GLU A 580 -14.26 -55.44 -11.13
C GLU A 580 -13.88 -54.21 -10.30
N GLU A 581 -13.87 -54.38 -8.98
CA GLU A 581 -13.51 -53.32 -8.04
C GLU A 581 -12.01 -52.96 -8.16
N ILE A 582 -11.74 -51.67 -8.33
CA ILE A 582 -10.40 -51.10 -8.28
C ILE A 582 -10.18 -50.56 -6.86
N HIS A 583 -9.28 -51.19 -6.12
CA HIS A 583 -8.79 -50.64 -4.87
C HIS A 583 -7.66 -49.64 -5.14
N PHE A 584 -7.76 -48.45 -4.56
CA PHE A 584 -6.60 -47.56 -4.47
C PHE A 584 -5.55 -48.23 -3.57
N ALA A 585 -4.28 -48.18 -3.98
CA ALA A 585 -3.21 -48.60 -3.09
C ALA A 585 -3.23 -47.72 -1.82
N GLU A 586 -3.39 -48.36 -0.66
CA GLU A 586 -3.52 -47.66 0.64
C GLU A 586 -2.19 -47.12 1.18
N ASP A 587 -1.06 -47.46 0.54
CA ASP A 587 0.28 -47.11 1.03
C ASP A 587 1.01 -46.12 0.13
N VAL A 588 0.85 -44.82 0.45
CA VAL A 588 1.81 -43.78 0.02
C VAL A 588 3.17 -43.96 0.73
N SER A 589 3.19 -44.73 1.83
CA SER A 589 4.38 -45.05 2.63
C SER A 589 5.38 -46.00 1.95
N ALA A 590 4.96 -46.70 0.89
CA ALA A 590 5.75 -47.78 0.26
C ALA A 590 6.69 -47.30 -0.86
N TYR A 591 6.64 -46.04 -1.24
CA TYR A 591 7.51 -45.47 -2.28
C TYR A 591 8.50 -44.49 -1.65
N PRO A 592 9.82 -44.78 -1.67
CA PRO A 592 10.81 -43.80 -1.24
C PRO A 592 10.73 -42.60 -2.18
N LEU A 593 10.21 -41.49 -1.68
CA LEU A 593 10.22 -40.23 -2.39
C LEU A 593 11.69 -39.76 -2.45
N PRO A 594 12.20 -39.43 -3.64
CA PRO A 594 13.59 -38.97 -3.78
C PRO A 594 13.79 -37.66 -3.01
N ASP A 595 14.85 -37.61 -2.19
CA ASP A 595 15.25 -36.40 -1.49
C ASP A 595 15.82 -35.39 -2.49
N LEU A 596 15.07 -34.29 -2.69
CA LEU A 596 15.42 -33.19 -3.59
C LEU A 596 16.18 -32.07 -2.87
N GLY A 597 16.90 -32.38 -1.79
CA GLY A 597 17.78 -31.42 -1.12
C GLY A 597 17.02 -30.34 -0.34
N GLY A 598 16.01 -30.75 0.43
CA GLY A 598 15.25 -29.86 1.32
C GLY A 598 13.99 -29.21 0.72
N ILE A 599 13.60 -29.58 -0.51
CA ILE A 599 12.31 -29.14 -1.10
C ILE A 599 11.22 -30.15 -0.74
N ASN A 600 10.38 -29.82 0.24
CA ASN A 600 9.27 -30.67 0.66
C ASN A 600 8.09 -30.59 -0.33
N LEU A 601 8.16 -31.39 -1.40
CA LEU A 601 7.06 -31.62 -2.34
C LEU A 601 6.04 -32.64 -1.83
N ALA A 602 6.34 -33.36 -0.75
CA ALA A 602 5.47 -34.41 -0.23
C ALA A 602 4.32 -33.84 0.60
N GLY A 603 4.48 -32.64 1.17
CA GLY A 603 3.45 -31.97 1.97
C GLY A 603 3.27 -32.55 3.38
N PHE A 604 4.15 -33.48 3.80
CA PHE A 604 4.20 -34.01 5.16
C PHE A 604 5.05 -33.07 6.04
N GLU A 605 4.62 -32.79 7.26
CA GLU A 605 5.50 -32.12 8.22
C GLU A 605 6.62 -33.09 8.65
N ASP A 606 7.88 -32.68 8.45
CA ASP A 606 9.06 -33.32 9.07
C ASP A 606 9.40 -32.71 10.45
#